data_AF-A0A1J5Q897-F1
#
_entry.id   AF-A0A1J5Q897-F1
#
_cell.length_a   1.000
_cell.length_b   1.000
_cell.length_c   1.000
_cell.angle_alpha   90.00
_cell.angle_beta   90.00
_cell.angle_gamma   90.00
#
_symmetry.space_group_name_H-M   'P 1'
#
loop_
_entity.id
_entity.type
_entity.pdbx_description
1 polymer ?
#
loop_
_entity_poly.entity_id
_entity_poly.type
_entity_poly.pdbx_seq_one_letter_code
_entity_poly.pdbx_strand_id
1 'polypeptide(L)' 'MAPDRAIAFEDSLNGLRSAQAAGIRTVVTPSLYTDDEDHGAAQWCVPSLALAHLPVEVTRAIAS' A
#
# COMPACT_ATOMS: atom_id res chain seq x y z
N MET A 1 6.72 16.89 -1.09
CA MET A 1 5.52 16.58 -0.28
C MET A 1 6.00 15.94 1.02
N ALA A 2 5.36 16.21 2.17
CA ALA A 2 5.76 15.53 3.40
C ALA A 2 5.33 14.04 3.33
N PRO A 3 6.13 13.08 3.85
CA PRO A 3 5.85 11.65 3.68
C PRO A 3 4.49 11.19 4.23
N ASP A 4 4.03 11.81 5.30
CA ASP A 4 2.73 11.58 5.95
C ASP A 4 1.54 11.95 5.05
N ARG A 5 1.76 12.84 4.07
CA ARG A 5 0.79 13.24 3.05
C ARG A 5 0.80 12.38 1.79
N ALA A 6 1.61 11.33 1.76
CA ALA A 6 1.65 10.37 0.66
C ALA A 6 1.16 8.98 1.09
N ILE A 7 0.65 8.23 0.11
CA ILE A 7 0.37 6.80 0.23
C ILE A 7 1.00 6.15 -1.00
N ALA A 8 1.85 5.14 -0.78
CA ALA A 8 2.40 4.32 -1.84
C ALA A 8 1.54 3.07 -2.06
N PHE A 9 1.30 2.72 -3.31
CA PHE A 9 0.70 1.46 -3.70
C PHE A 9 1.81 0.53 -4.16
N GLU A 10 1.91 -0.64 -3.54
CA GLU A 10 3.00 -1.58 -3.78
C GLU A 10 2.43 -2.99 -3.99
N ASP A 11 3.16 -3.83 -4.70
CA ASP A 11 2.84 -5.24 -4.90
C ASP A 11 3.94 -6.18 -4.39
N SER A 12 5.08 -5.64 -3.97
CA SER A 12 6.27 -6.40 -3.55
C SER A 12 6.85 -5.91 -2.23
N LEU A 13 7.62 -6.78 -1.58
CA LEU A 13 8.33 -6.51 -0.34
C LEU A 13 9.41 -5.45 -0.52
N ASN A 14 10.07 -5.40 -1.68
CA ASN A 14 11.08 -4.37 -1.96
C ASN A 14 10.45 -2.98 -2.05
N GLY A 15 9.30 -2.88 -2.72
CA GLY A 15 8.50 -1.65 -2.75
C GLY A 15 8.07 -1.21 -1.34
N LEU A 16 7.49 -2.14 -0.58
CA LEU A 16 7.09 -1.92 0.82
C LEU A 16 8.26 -1.37 1.67
N ARG A 17 9.43 -2.02 1.60
CA ARG A 17 10.63 -1.59 2.33
C ARG A 17 11.10 -0.20 1.93
N SER A 18 11.06 0.11 0.63
CA SER A 18 11.44 1.42 0.10
C SER A 18 10.52 2.52 0.65
N ALA A 19 9.20 2.30 0.57
CA ALA A 19 8.20 3.25 1.08
C ALA A 19 8.33 3.45 2.61
N GLN A 20 8.54 2.38 3.37
CA GLN A 20 8.76 2.45 4.82
C GLN A 20 10.04 3.22 5.18
N ALA A 21 11.14 3.01 4.45
CA ALA A 21 12.37 3.76 4.66
C ALA A 21 12.18 5.27 4.38
N ALA A 22 11.26 5.62 3.50
CA ALA A 22 10.87 7.00 3.23
C ALA A 22 9.81 7.58 4.21
N GLY A 23 9.29 6.77 5.14
CA GLY A 23 8.23 7.18 6.07
C GLY A 23 6.86 7.31 5.42
N ILE A 24 6.62 6.63 4.28
CA ILE A 24 5.38 6.68 3.52
C ILE A 24 4.50 5.48 3.88
N ARG A 25 3.19 5.73 4.11
CA ARG A 25 2.21 4.66 4.37
C ARG A 25 1.94 3.87 3.09
N THR A 26 1.69 2.57 3.22
CA THR A 26 1.56 1.66 2.08
C THR A 26 0.21 0.94 2.03
N VAL A 27 -0.37 0.87 0.83
CA VAL A 27 -1.37 -0.13 0.47
C VAL A 27 -0.66 -1.19 -0.35
N VAL A 28 -0.51 -2.40 0.17
CA VAL A 28 0.06 -3.53 -0.55
C VAL A 28 -1.05 -4.36 -1.19
N THR A 29 -0.86 -4.74 -2.45
CA THR A 29 -1.72 -5.66 -3.18
C THR A 29 -0.84 -6.80 -3.72
N PRO A 30 -0.69 -7.91 -2.98
CA PRO A 30 0.16 -9.01 -3.40
C PRO A 30 -0.23 -9.51 -4.80
N SER A 31 0.78 -9.77 -5.63
CA SER A 31 0.61 -10.28 -6.98
C SER A 31 0.89 -11.77 -7.02
N LEU A 32 0.68 -12.41 -8.18
CA LEU A 32 1.04 -13.82 -8.39
C LEU A 32 2.50 -14.13 -8.07
N TYR A 33 3.40 -13.16 -8.21
CA TYR A 33 4.85 -13.36 -8.03
C TYR A 33 5.35 -12.95 -6.65
N THR A 34 4.47 -12.46 -5.78
CA THR A 34 4.85 -11.87 -4.50
C THR A 34 3.95 -12.36 -3.35
N ASP A 35 3.03 -13.30 -3.60
CA ASP A 35 2.09 -13.79 -2.57
C ASP A 35 2.77 -14.53 -1.41
N ASP A 36 3.99 -15.01 -1.64
CA ASP A 36 4.83 -15.73 -0.69
C ASP A 36 5.73 -14.81 0.14
N GLU A 37 5.77 -13.52 -0.20
CA GLU A 37 6.52 -12.52 0.54
C GLU A 37 5.78 -12.06 1.81
N ASP A 38 6.54 -11.63 2.82
CA ASP A 38 5.96 -11.07 4.05
C ASP A 38 5.61 -9.58 3.88
N HIS A 39 4.34 -9.30 3.60
CA HIS A 39 3.80 -7.94 3.55
C HIS A 39 3.18 -7.46 4.87
N GLY A 40 3.41 -8.16 5.99
CA GLY A 40 2.77 -7.87 7.28
C GLY A 40 3.08 -6.48 7.85
N ALA A 41 4.14 -5.83 7.36
CA ALA A 41 4.53 -4.49 7.76
C ALA A 41 3.80 -3.37 6.97
N ALA A 42 2.97 -3.74 5.97
CA ALA A 42 2.15 -2.78 5.24
C ALA A 42 1.07 -2.14 6.14
N GLN A 43 0.72 -0.88 5.86
CA GLN A 43 -0.38 -0.24 6.58
C GLN A 43 -1.72 -0.90 6.25
N TRP A 44 -1.89 -1.29 4.99
CA TRP A 44 -3.01 -2.09 4.51
C TRP A 44 -2.53 -3.13 3.51
N CYS A 45 -3.02 -4.35 3.61
CA CYS A 45 -2.85 -5.39 2.59
C CYS A 45 -4.24 -5.73 2.05
N VAL A 46 -4.45 -5.57 0.74
CA VAL A 46 -5.75 -5.71 0.09
C VAL A 46 -5.67 -6.71 -1.06
N PRO A 47 -6.75 -7.46 -1.35
CA PRO A 47 -6.73 -8.48 -2.40
C PRO A 47 -6.79 -7.89 -3.82
N SER A 48 -7.20 -6.62 -3.99
CA SER A 48 -7.10 -5.89 -5.26
C SER A 48 -7.25 -4.38 -5.04
N LEU A 49 -6.95 -3.59 -6.07
CA LEU A 49 -7.16 -2.14 -6.09
C LEU A 49 -8.60 -1.73 -6.46
N ALA A 50 -9.55 -2.68 -6.50
CA ALA A 50 -10.95 -2.32 -6.66
C ALA A 50 -11.39 -1.42 -5.49
N LEU A 51 -12.18 -0.38 -5.78
CA LEU A 51 -12.63 0.59 -4.76
C LEU A 51 -13.26 -0.07 -3.53
N ALA A 52 -13.96 -1.20 -3.71
CA ALA A 52 -14.59 -1.95 -2.63
C ALA A 52 -13.60 -2.62 -1.65
N HIS A 53 -12.35 -2.82 -2.06
CA HIS A 53 -11.29 -3.42 -1.23
C HIS A 53 -10.38 -2.37 -0.59
N LEU A 54 -10.44 -1.12 -1.04
CA LEU A 54 -9.58 -0.07 -0.52
C LEU A 54 -10.08 0.44 0.85
N PRO A 55 -9.16 0.81 1.76
CA PRO A 55 -9.52 1.46 3.02
C PRO A 55 -10.31 2.74 2.79
N VAL A 56 -11.22 3.07 3.72
CA VAL A 56 -12.08 4.25 3.61
C VAL A 56 -11.26 5.54 3.56
N GLU A 57 -10.11 5.58 4.23
CA GLU A 57 -9.19 6.71 4.24
C GLU A 57 -8.58 6.94 2.85
N VAL A 58 -8.25 5.85 2.14
CA VAL A 58 -7.67 5.88 0.80
C VAL A 58 -8.73 6.30 -0.22
N THR A 59 -9.92 5.71 -0.15
CA THR A 59 -11.03 6.06 -1.07
C THR A 59 -11.46 7.52 -0.94
N ARG A 60 -11.46 8.08 0.27
CA ARG A 60 -11.71 9.52 0.50
C ARG A 60 -10.64 10.41 -0.12
N ALA A 61 -9.37 10.01 -0.04
CA ALA A 61 -8.25 10.80 -0.54
C ALA A 61 -8.17 10.89 -2.08
N ILE A 62 -8.68 9.88 -2.79
CA ILE A 62 -8.72 9.87 -4.28
C ILE A 62 -10.00 10.47 -4.86
N ALA A 63 -11.04 10.65 -4.04
CA ALA A 63 -12.32 11.24 -4.46
C ALA A 63 -12.38 12.77 -4.32
N SER A 64 -11.33 13.40 -3.78
CA SER A 64 -11.16 14.85 -3.58
C SER A 64 -10.27 15.49 -4.63
#